data_AF-A0A0B7K736-F1
#
_entry.id   AF-A0A0B7K736-F1
#
_cell.length_a   1.000
_cell.length_b   1.000
_cell.length_c   1.000
_cell.angle_alpha   90.00
_cell.angle_beta   90.00
_cell.angle_gamma   90.00
#
_symmetry.space_group_name_H-M   'P 1'
#
loop_
_entity.id
_entity.type
_entity.pdbx_description
1 polymer ?
#
loop_
_entity_poly.entity_id
_entity_poly.type
_entity_poly.pdbx_seq_one_letter_code
_entity_poly.pdbx_strand_id
1 'polypeptide(L)'
;MPVNFERLHSPEVPVTYDNLASTPKLGEVVSGEEEGVVPGNSLIPQKIWQIMVNNDNPDPEILRDTKSWLARNIDYEYTLMSTKKSDEFVQKHYADEPRLLEIYTNLHNTGMKSDLLRYLILNVEGGVYADIDTVALQPVDAWVPDHLLGNIRLVVGPEFDQLDGPRWDGMAHFVQFGQWTIAAAAGHPVFRKLIDRALQAIEDLLEAYEVPIEDFRPHSHIEVVNSTGPIAFTELVFKHMQSFDPALKDTKALSTMKEPLVFGDTLVLTIDGFGMGQQHSGSTNDGTIPKDAFVSHNFGGTWGKGDQMDHSGEKGKKKGK
;
A
#
# COMPACT_ATOMS: atom_id res chain seq x y z
N MET A 1 9.44 29.25 2.99
CA MET A 1 9.43 29.60 1.55
C MET A 1 9.19 28.30 0.79
N PRO A 2 8.30 28.23 -0.20
CA PRO A 2 8.02 26.97 -0.88
C PRO A 2 9.26 26.53 -1.68
N VAL A 3 9.69 25.29 -1.46
CA VAL A 3 10.88 24.68 -2.07
C VAL A 3 10.54 24.20 -3.48
N ASN A 4 11.41 24.53 -4.43
CA ASN A 4 11.25 24.34 -5.87
C ASN A 4 11.82 22.97 -6.30
N PHE A 5 10.96 22.07 -6.81
CA PHE A 5 11.28 20.69 -7.21
C PHE A 5 11.79 20.58 -8.66
N GLU A 6 12.76 21.39 -9.06
CA GLU A 6 13.47 21.20 -10.33
C GLU A 6 14.98 21.11 -10.08
N ARG A 7 15.49 19.88 -9.95
CA ARG A 7 16.78 19.37 -10.47
C ARG A 7 17.29 18.21 -9.63
N LEU A 8 17.04 16.98 -10.09
CA LEU A 8 17.97 15.86 -9.90
C LEU A 8 17.87 14.97 -11.15
N HIS A 9 18.79 15.17 -12.10
CA HIS A 9 19.08 14.20 -13.15
C HIS A 9 20.31 13.40 -12.71
N SER A 10 20.13 12.11 -12.48
CA SER A 10 21.23 11.13 -12.46
C SER A 10 21.05 10.16 -13.64
N PRO A 11 22.14 9.63 -14.20
CA PRO A 11 22.15 9.05 -15.54
C PRO A 11 21.40 7.72 -15.61
N GLU A 12 20.50 7.61 -16.60
CA GLU A 12 19.77 6.39 -16.92
C GLU A 12 20.71 5.31 -17.48
N VAL A 13 20.66 4.11 -16.90
CA VAL A 13 21.22 2.90 -17.50
C VAL A 13 20.20 2.38 -18.51
N PRO A 14 20.54 2.19 -19.79
CA PRO A 14 19.57 1.78 -20.79
C PRO A 14 19.17 0.32 -20.60
N VAL A 15 17.87 0.09 -20.36
CA VAL A 15 17.24 -1.24 -20.47
C VAL A 15 16.72 -1.37 -21.90
N THR A 16 17.29 -2.28 -22.68
CA THR A 16 16.85 -2.56 -24.05
C THR A 16 15.60 -3.44 -24.02
N TYR A 17 14.44 -2.86 -24.33
CA TYR A 17 13.19 -3.57 -24.58
C TYR A 17 12.99 -3.79 -26.09
N ASP A 18 13.82 -4.64 -26.69
CA ASP A 18 13.60 -5.06 -28.08
C ASP A 18 12.70 -6.30 -28.11
N ASN A 19 11.38 -6.06 -28.14
CA ASN A 19 10.36 -6.77 -28.93
C ASN A 19 8.96 -6.53 -28.35
N LEU A 20 8.34 -5.40 -28.68
CA LEU A 20 6.88 -5.22 -28.58
C LEU A 20 6.37 -4.56 -29.85
N ALA A 21 6.04 -5.38 -30.84
CA ALA A 21 5.24 -4.98 -31.98
C ALA A 21 3.75 -5.02 -31.62
N SER A 22 3.29 -4.04 -30.86
CA SER A 22 1.91 -3.51 -30.86
C SER A 22 1.82 -2.43 -29.79
N THR A 23 1.54 -1.18 -30.19
CA THR A 23 1.22 -0.10 -29.25
C THR A 23 -0.01 -0.50 -28.42
N PRO A 24 0.08 -0.62 -27.08
CA PRO A 24 -1.08 -0.94 -26.25
C PRO A 24 -2.04 0.26 -26.23
N LYS A 25 -3.35 -0.03 -26.27
CA LYS A 25 -4.40 0.95 -25.99
C LYS A 25 -4.56 1.07 -24.46
N LEU A 26 -4.99 2.24 -24.02
CA LEU A 26 -5.24 2.57 -22.61
C LEU A 26 -6.02 1.45 -21.91
N GLY A 27 -5.40 0.84 -20.87
CA GLY A 27 -5.95 -0.20 -20.01
C GLY A 27 -6.70 -1.32 -20.75
N GLU A 28 -6.08 -2.48 -20.91
CA GLU A 28 -6.83 -3.64 -21.39
C GLU A 28 -7.89 -4.00 -20.35
N VAL A 29 -9.15 -3.81 -20.73
CA VAL A 29 -10.31 -4.22 -19.96
C VAL A 29 -10.26 -5.73 -19.84
N VAL A 30 -10.37 -6.23 -18.61
CA VAL A 30 -10.55 -7.66 -18.36
C VAL A 30 -11.97 -8.06 -18.77
N SER A 31 -12.24 -8.20 -20.07
CA SER A 31 -13.52 -8.69 -20.57
C SER A 31 -13.36 -10.00 -21.34
N GLY A 32 -13.99 -11.07 -20.85
CA GLY A 32 -14.17 -12.35 -21.54
C GLY A 32 -13.13 -13.42 -21.22
N GLU A 33 -13.59 -14.66 -21.10
CA GLU A 33 -12.73 -15.85 -21.18
C GLU A 33 -12.15 -15.90 -22.59
N GLU A 34 -10.83 -15.69 -22.76
CA GLU A 34 -10.18 -16.05 -24.03
C GLU A 34 -10.11 -17.57 -24.12
N GLU A 35 -11.06 -18.16 -24.86
CA GLU A 35 -11.06 -19.59 -25.17
C GLU A 35 -9.71 -19.99 -25.81
N GLY A 36 -8.92 -20.79 -25.10
CA GLY A 36 -7.68 -21.39 -25.61
C GLY A 36 -6.38 -20.96 -24.94
N VAL A 37 -6.41 -20.05 -23.95
CA VAL A 37 -5.22 -19.74 -23.14
C VAL A 37 -5.04 -20.80 -22.05
N VAL A 38 -3.88 -21.48 -22.06
CA VAL A 38 -3.50 -22.37 -20.95
C VAL A 38 -3.19 -21.50 -19.73
N PRO A 39 -3.83 -21.70 -18.57
CA PRO A 39 -3.57 -20.90 -17.38
C PRO A 39 -2.08 -20.94 -17.03
N GLY A 40 -1.47 -19.76 -16.89
CA GLY A 40 -0.15 -19.63 -16.28
C GLY A 40 -0.24 -19.89 -14.77
N ASN A 41 0.87 -20.27 -14.14
CA ASN A 41 0.93 -20.24 -12.67
C ASN A 41 1.01 -18.79 -12.20
N SER A 42 0.34 -18.46 -11.09
CA SER A 42 0.47 -17.15 -10.45
C SER A 42 1.92 -16.82 -10.15
N LEU A 43 2.33 -15.58 -10.46
CA LEU A 43 3.65 -15.05 -10.08
C LEU A 43 3.69 -14.50 -8.65
N ILE A 44 2.53 -14.36 -8.00
CA ILE A 44 2.40 -13.86 -6.63
C ILE A 44 2.50 -15.07 -5.66
N PRO A 45 3.48 -15.10 -4.75
CA PRO A 45 3.64 -16.18 -3.78
C PRO A 45 2.41 -16.39 -2.89
N GLN A 46 2.12 -17.63 -2.53
CA GLN A 46 1.01 -17.99 -1.62
C GLN A 46 1.38 -17.72 -0.14
N LYS A 47 1.67 -16.46 0.17
CA LYS A 47 2.03 -15.97 1.51
C LYS A 47 1.11 -14.80 1.88
N ILE A 48 0.65 -14.78 3.12
CA ILE A 48 -0.15 -13.69 3.70
C ILE A 48 0.62 -13.08 4.87
N TRP A 49 0.77 -11.76 4.82
CA TRP A 49 1.45 -10.96 5.82
C TRP A 49 0.47 -9.98 6.46
N GLN A 50 0.40 -9.99 7.78
CA GLN A 50 -0.23 -8.92 8.55
C GLN A 50 0.76 -8.38 9.57
N ILE A 51 0.66 -7.10 9.91
CA ILE A 51 1.63 -6.42 10.78
C ILE A 51 0.95 -5.95 12.07
N MET A 52 1.60 -6.24 13.21
CA MET A 52 1.26 -5.73 14.54
C MET A 52 2.54 -5.31 15.27
N VAL A 53 3.16 -4.23 14.78
CA VAL A 53 4.25 -3.59 15.51
C VAL A 53 3.74 -2.97 16.82
N ASN A 54 4.59 -2.96 17.83
CA ASN A 54 4.33 -2.49 19.20
C ASN A 54 3.30 -3.31 20.00
N ASN A 55 2.91 -4.48 19.52
CA ASN A 55 2.09 -5.42 20.28
C ASN A 55 2.47 -6.87 19.95
N ASP A 56 3.46 -7.42 20.66
CA ASP A 56 3.93 -8.78 20.42
C ASP A 56 2.95 -9.87 20.90
N ASN A 57 1.93 -9.51 21.68
CA ASN A 57 0.91 -10.44 22.18
C ASN A 57 -0.48 -9.80 22.13
N PRO A 58 -1.04 -9.60 20.92
CA PRO A 58 -2.31 -8.91 20.76
C PRO A 58 -3.46 -9.75 21.32
N ASP A 59 -4.45 -9.06 21.89
CA ASP A 59 -5.72 -9.68 22.28
C ASP A 59 -6.34 -10.36 21.04
N PRO A 60 -6.79 -11.63 21.12
CA PRO A 60 -7.46 -12.32 20.03
C PRO A 60 -8.61 -11.55 19.37
N GLU A 61 -9.29 -10.65 20.10
CA GLU A 61 -10.34 -9.79 19.54
C GLU A 61 -9.80 -8.75 18.54
N ILE A 62 -8.55 -8.30 18.70
CA ILE A 62 -7.87 -7.42 17.74
C ILE A 62 -7.64 -8.17 16.41
N LEU A 63 -7.45 -9.50 16.48
CA LEU A 63 -7.26 -10.37 15.32
C LEU A 63 -8.56 -11.03 14.84
N ARG A 64 -9.73 -10.47 15.20
CA ARG A 64 -11.00 -11.06 14.79
C ARG A 64 -11.12 -11.17 13.27
N ASP A 65 -10.69 -10.14 12.55
CA ASP A 65 -10.88 -10.06 11.10
C ASP A 65 -9.83 -10.90 10.33
N THR A 66 -8.64 -11.13 10.92
CA THR A 66 -7.64 -12.14 10.47
C THR A 66 -8.24 -13.53 10.25
N LYS A 67 -9.28 -13.92 11.01
CA LYS A 67 -9.94 -15.23 10.85
C LYS A 67 -10.47 -15.45 9.43
N SER A 68 -10.91 -14.39 8.76
CA SER A 68 -11.39 -14.47 7.38
C SER A 68 -10.26 -14.83 6.40
N TRP A 69 -9.08 -14.21 6.56
CA TRP A 69 -7.90 -14.50 5.76
C TRP A 69 -7.45 -15.95 5.89
N LEU A 70 -7.40 -16.48 7.11
CA LEU A 70 -7.05 -17.88 7.37
C LEU A 70 -8.08 -18.86 6.81
N ALA A 71 -9.37 -18.55 6.97
CA ALA A 71 -10.45 -19.44 6.54
C ALA A 71 -10.61 -19.49 5.01
N ARG A 72 -10.35 -18.37 4.33
CA ARG A 72 -10.47 -18.26 2.86
C ARG A 72 -9.24 -18.78 2.12
N ASN A 73 -8.07 -18.79 2.77
CA ASN A 73 -6.79 -19.07 2.14
C ASN A 73 -6.05 -20.19 2.90
N ILE A 74 -6.68 -21.36 3.00
CA ILE A 74 -6.19 -22.48 3.82
C ILE A 74 -4.80 -23.00 3.39
N ASP A 75 -4.49 -22.88 2.10
CA ASP A 75 -3.23 -23.34 1.51
C ASP A 75 -2.13 -22.28 1.52
N TYR A 76 -2.40 -21.08 2.06
CA TYR A 76 -1.44 -19.99 2.14
C TYR A 76 -0.64 -20.03 3.45
N GLU A 77 0.65 -19.73 3.35
CA GLU A 77 1.47 -19.50 4.54
C GLU A 77 1.07 -18.15 5.15
N TYR A 78 0.61 -18.16 6.41
CA TYR A 78 0.24 -16.94 7.12
C TYR A 78 1.31 -16.54 8.15
N THR A 79 1.70 -15.26 8.12
CA THR A 79 2.58 -14.68 9.15
C THR A 79 2.01 -13.36 9.69
N LEU A 80 1.78 -13.35 11.02
CA LEU A 80 1.66 -12.11 11.79
C LEU A 80 3.05 -11.62 12.22
N MET A 81 3.44 -10.46 11.71
CA MET A 81 4.69 -9.76 11.99
C MET A 81 4.55 -8.95 13.28
N SER A 82 5.15 -9.47 14.35
CA SER A 82 5.29 -8.76 15.63
C SER A 82 6.53 -7.87 15.61
N THR A 83 6.70 -6.95 16.57
CA THR A 83 7.91 -6.10 16.65
C THR A 83 9.18 -6.92 16.52
N LYS A 84 9.31 -7.97 17.33
CA LYS A 84 10.49 -8.84 17.32
C LYS A 84 10.73 -9.50 15.96
N LYS A 85 9.69 -10.08 15.36
CA LYS A 85 9.81 -10.74 14.04
C LYS A 85 10.18 -9.74 12.95
N SER A 86 9.64 -8.53 13.03
CA SER A 86 9.93 -7.46 12.08
C SER A 86 11.38 -7.01 12.17
N ASP A 87 11.91 -6.78 13.37
CA ASP A 87 13.31 -6.42 13.56
C ASP A 87 14.25 -7.55 13.09
N GLU A 88 13.93 -8.81 13.41
CA GLU A 88 14.66 -9.98 12.92
C GLU A 88 14.64 -10.10 11.39
N PHE A 89 13.49 -9.83 10.76
CA PHE A 89 13.33 -9.85 9.31
C PHE A 89 14.20 -8.77 8.65
N VAL A 90 14.10 -7.53 9.12
CA VAL A 90 14.87 -6.41 8.57
C VAL A 90 16.36 -6.64 8.76
N GLN A 91 16.80 -7.07 9.95
CA GLN A 91 18.20 -7.40 10.23
C GLN A 91 18.73 -8.53 9.33
N LYS A 92 17.91 -9.55 9.05
CA LYS A 92 18.31 -10.70 8.23
C LYS A 92 18.46 -10.33 6.75
N HIS A 93 17.54 -9.53 6.21
CA HIS A 93 17.45 -9.29 4.77
C HIS A 93 18.12 -7.99 4.31
N TYR A 94 18.34 -7.04 5.21
CA TYR A 94 18.89 -5.72 4.92
C TYR A 94 20.14 -5.41 5.75
N ALA A 95 20.86 -6.45 6.23
CA ALA A 95 22.10 -6.34 7.00
C ALA A 95 23.15 -5.42 6.34
N ASP A 96 23.22 -5.46 5.00
CA ASP A 96 24.20 -4.73 4.19
C ASP A 96 23.76 -3.29 3.85
N GLU A 97 22.58 -2.86 4.31
CA GLU A 97 22.05 -1.49 4.14
C GLU A 97 22.00 -0.75 5.49
N PRO A 98 23.15 -0.32 6.05
CA PRO A 98 23.24 0.17 7.43
C PRO A 98 22.31 1.35 7.73
N ARG A 99 22.12 2.25 6.75
CA ARG A 99 21.24 3.41 6.95
C ARG A 99 19.76 3.02 6.98
N LEU A 100 19.34 2.04 6.18
CA LEU A 100 17.98 1.49 6.25
C LEU A 100 17.73 0.86 7.62
N LEU A 101 18.67 0.03 8.10
CA LEU A 101 18.58 -0.58 9.43
C LEU A 101 18.46 0.46 10.53
N GLU A 102 19.31 1.48 10.50
CA GLU A 102 19.31 2.57 11.49
C GLU A 102 17.98 3.32 11.48
N ILE A 103 17.48 3.70 10.30
CA ILE A 103 16.20 4.37 10.16
C ILE A 103 15.07 3.48 10.69
N TYR A 104 14.96 2.25 10.19
CA TYR A 104 13.88 1.34 10.56
C TYR A 104 13.86 1.01 12.06
N THR A 105 15.04 0.78 12.64
CA THR A 105 15.17 0.44 14.06
C THR A 105 14.70 1.59 14.95
N ASN A 106 15.08 2.82 14.62
CA ASN A 106 14.81 4.01 15.42
C ASN A 106 13.52 4.75 15.03
N LEU A 107 12.80 4.32 13.99
CA LEU A 107 11.55 4.95 13.56
C LEU A 107 10.42 4.66 14.57
N HIS A 108 10.11 5.65 15.41
CA HIS A 108 9.14 5.51 16.50
C HIS A 108 7.67 5.57 16.06
N ASN A 109 7.36 6.30 14.99
CA ASN A 109 5.99 6.36 14.49
C ASN A 109 5.60 4.98 13.94
N THR A 110 4.68 4.30 14.63
CA THR A 110 4.22 2.96 14.28
C THR A 110 3.68 2.88 12.88
N GLY A 111 3.07 3.96 12.42
CA GLY A 111 2.48 3.99 11.12
C GLY A 111 3.51 3.97 10.00
N MET A 112 4.43 4.93 10.04
CA MET A 112 5.55 4.97 9.10
C MET A 112 6.40 3.70 9.15
N LYS A 113 6.59 3.12 10.34
CA LYS A 113 7.32 1.86 10.51
C LYS A 113 6.59 0.68 9.87
N SER A 114 5.26 0.61 9.98
CA SER A 114 4.44 -0.45 9.35
C SER A 114 4.38 -0.30 7.84
N ASP A 115 4.25 0.93 7.35
CA ASP A 115 4.28 1.27 5.92
C ASP A 115 5.63 0.89 5.28
N LEU A 116 6.74 1.23 5.94
CA LEU A 116 8.06 0.81 5.46
C LEU A 116 8.22 -0.72 5.52
N LEU A 117 7.78 -1.37 6.61
CA LEU A 117 7.91 -2.82 6.77
C LEU A 117 7.16 -3.61 5.69
N ARG A 118 5.93 -3.22 5.32
CA ARG A 118 5.20 -3.93 4.26
C ARG A 118 5.91 -3.83 2.91
N TYR A 119 6.58 -2.71 2.62
CA TYR A 119 7.39 -2.58 1.41
C TYR A 119 8.61 -3.49 1.44
N LEU A 120 9.31 -3.55 2.58
CA LEU A 120 10.46 -4.44 2.77
C LEU A 120 10.07 -5.92 2.60
N ILE A 121 8.95 -6.33 3.20
CA ILE A 121 8.42 -7.70 3.09
C ILE A 121 8.08 -8.02 1.64
N LEU A 122 7.26 -7.21 0.98
CA LEU A 122 6.82 -7.48 -0.39
C LEU A 122 7.97 -7.42 -1.40
N ASN A 123 9.00 -6.58 -1.15
CA ASN A 123 10.21 -6.55 -1.97
C ASN A 123 10.98 -7.87 -1.94
N VAL A 124 11.12 -8.50 -0.76
CA VAL A 124 11.94 -9.71 -0.59
C VAL A 124 11.12 -10.98 -0.85
N GLU A 125 9.95 -11.08 -0.21
CA GLU A 125 9.19 -12.32 -0.12
C GLU A 125 8.00 -12.34 -1.08
N GLY A 126 7.53 -11.17 -1.53
CA GLY A 126 6.26 -11.04 -2.23
C GLY A 126 5.08 -11.54 -1.39
N GLY A 127 4.00 -11.93 -2.06
CA GLY A 127 2.77 -12.41 -1.47
C GLY A 127 1.74 -11.31 -1.28
N VAL A 128 0.84 -11.50 -0.32
CA VAL A 128 -0.25 -10.57 0.00
C VAL A 128 0.01 -9.93 1.35
N TYR A 129 0.07 -8.61 1.38
CA TYR A 129 -0.04 -7.84 2.62
C TYR A 129 -1.48 -7.41 2.82
N ALA A 130 -1.97 -7.47 4.07
CA ALA A 130 -3.22 -6.85 4.46
C ALA A 130 -3.18 -6.32 5.91
N ASP A 131 -3.82 -5.18 6.19
CA ASP A 131 -3.98 -4.68 7.56
C ASP A 131 -4.86 -5.65 8.38
N ILE A 132 -4.67 -5.70 9.69
CA ILE A 132 -5.35 -6.66 10.58
C ILE A 132 -6.86 -6.44 10.72
N ASP A 133 -7.35 -5.23 10.41
CA ASP A 133 -8.75 -4.82 10.41
C ASP A 133 -9.39 -4.90 9.00
N THR A 134 -8.80 -5.72 8.12
CA THR A 134 -9.40 -6.10 6.83
C THR A 134 -10.06 -7.47 6.90
N VAL A 135 -11.13 -7.64 6.14
CA VAL A 135 -11.84 -8.90 5.96
C VAL A 135 -11.63 -9.42 4.54
N ALA A 136 -11.14 -10.64 4.40
CA ALA A 136 -11.11 -11.35 3.12
C ALA A 136 -12.53 -11.84 2.77
N LEU A 137 -13.13 -11.22 1.75
CA LEU A 137 -14.45 -11.59 1.23
C LEU A 137 -14.36 -12.81 0.31
N GLN A 138 -13.25 -12.89 -0.44
CA GLN A 138 -12.94 -13.95 -1.41
C GLN A 138 -11.52 -14.48 -1.20
N PRO A 139 -11.21 -15.72 -1.64
CA PRO A 139 -9.84 -16.23 -1.65
C PRO A 139 -8.94 -15.39 -2.57
N VAL A 140 -7.65 -15.30 -2.24
CA VAL A 140 -6.63 -14.57 -3.03
C VAL A 140 -6.52 -15.12 -4.45
N ASP A 141 -6.69 -16.43 -4.63
CA ASP A 141 -6.66 -17.08 -5.94
C ASP A 141 -7.72 -16.53 -6.91
N ALA A 142 -8.77 -15.87 -6.42
CA ALA A 142 -9.82 -15.26 -7.25
C ALA A 142 -9.50 -13.82 -7.70
N TRP A 143 -8.43 -13.20 -7.20
CA TRP A 143 -8.14 -11.78 -7.46
C TRP A 143 -7.63 -11.53 -8.87
N VAL A 144 -6.89 -12.49 -9.43
CA VAL A 144 -6.33 -12.43 -10.78
C VAL A 144 -7.04 -13.47 -11.65
N PRO A 145 -7.71 -13.05 -12.74
CA PRO A 145 -8.32 -13.98 -13.69
C PRO A 145 -7.31 -14.98 -14.28
N ASP A 146 -7.75 -16.21 -14.55
CA ASP A 146 -6.89 -17.32 -14.99
C ASP A 146 -5.99 -17.01 -16.19
N HIS A 147 -6.51 -16.27 -17.17
CA HIS A 147 -5.77 -15.87 -18.37
C HIS A 147 -4.67 -14.82 -18.11
N LEU A 148 -4.65 -14.21 -16.91
CA LEU A 148 -3.69 -13.18 -16.50
C LEU A 148 -2.66 -13.68 -15.47
N LEU A 149 -2.83 -14.87 -14.89
CA LEU A 149 -2.00 -15.38 -13.78
C LEU A 149 -0.49 -15.34 -14.06
N GLY A 150 -0.08 -15.65 -15.29
CA GLY A 150 1.33 -15.65 -15.70
C GLY A 150 1.94 -14.28 -16.02
N ASN A 151 1.13 -13.21 -16.00
CA ASN A 151 1.52 -11.86 -16.42
C ASN A 151 1.47 -10.85 -15.26
N ILE A 152 0.59 -11.05 -14.29
CA ILE A 152 0.37 -10.10 -13.20
C ILE A 152 1.38 -10.33 -12.07
N ARG A 153 2.06 -9.25 -11.70
CA ARG A 153 3.07 -9.22 -10.62
C ARG A 153 2.74 -8.21 -9.53
N LEU A 154 1.73 -7.36 -9.73
CA LEU A 154 1.24 -6.41 -8.73
C LEU A 154 -0.28 -6.27 -8.86
N VAL A 155 -1.01 -6.36 -7.75
CA VAL A 155 -2.45 -6.08 -7.65
C VAL A 155 -2.66 -4.96 -6.65
N VAL A 156 -3.36 -3.92 -7.08
CA VAL A 156 -3.70 -2.74 -6.27
C VAL A 156 -5.18 -2.39 -6.42
N GLY A 157 -5.75 -1.75 -5.40
CA GLY A 157 -7.12 -1.25 -5.41
C GLY A 157 -7.19 0.19 -4.91
N PRO A 158 -8.07 1.03 -5.48
CA PRO A 158 -8.36 2.35 -4.94
C PRO A 158 -8.85 2.27 -3.49
N GLU A 159 -8.36 3.14 -2.62
CA GLU A 159 -9.03 3.46 -1.35
C GLU A 159 -9.94 4.68 -1.52
N PHE A 160 -9.57 5.60 -2.41
CA PHE A 160 -10.29 6.84 -2.61
C PHE A 160 -10.42 7.16 -4.11
N ASP A 161 -11.63 7.51 -4.49
CA ASP A 161 -11.99 8.17 -5.75
C ASP A 161 -12.73 9.46 -5.40
N GLN A 162 -12.21 10.59 -5.87
CA GLN A 162 -12.71 11.92 -5.55
C GLN A 162 -14.12 12.17 -6.11
N LEU A 163 -14.43 11.61 -7.29
CA LEU A 163 -15.68 11.89 -8.02
C LEU A 163 -15.95 13.41 -8.16
N ASP A 164 -17.17 13.86 -7.86
CA ASP A 164 -17.55 15.28 -7.80
C ASP A 164 -17.32 15.90 -6.41
N GLY A 165 -16.64 15.18 -5.51
CA GLY A 165 -16.38 15.58 -4.13
C GLY A 165 -15.22 16.58 -3.97
N PRO A 166 -15.09 17.20 -2.79
CA PRO A 166 -13.95 18.04 -2.47
C PRO A 166 -12.68 17.20 -2.31
N ARG A 167 -11.52 17.84 -2.43
CA ARG A 167 -10.24 17.23 -1.99
C ARG A 167 -10.25 17.04 -0.48
N TRP A 168 -9.74 15.91 -0.01
CA TRP A 168 -9.61 15.60 1.42
C TRP A 168 -8.16 15.75 1.85
N ASP A 169 -7.94 16.08 3.12
CA ASP A 169 -6.60 16.06 3.70
C ASP A 169 -6.05 14.63 3.67
N GLY A 170 -4.80 14.45 3.24
CA GLY A 170 -4.19 13.13 3.03
C GLY A 170 -4.64 12.37 1.75
N MET A 171 -5.52 12.94 0.93
CA MET A 171 -5.92 12.41 -0.39
C MET A 171 -5.41 13.32 -1.51
N ALA A 172 -4.13 13.15 -1.88
CA ALA A 172 -3.45 14.05 -2.81
C ALA A 172 -3.80 13.80 -4.29
N HIS A 173 -4.37 12.64 -4.59
CA HIS A 173 -4.67 12.19 -5.95
C HIS A 173 -6.17 12.08 -6.19
N PHE A 174 -6.59 12.22 -7.45
CA PHE A 174 -8.01 12.11 -7.82
C PHE A 174 -8.52 10.68 -7.58
N VAL A 175 -7.66 9.69 -7.88
CA VAL A 175 -7.79 8.33 -7.38
C VAL A 175 -6.52 8.01 -6.58
N GLN A 176 -6.67 7.59 -5.34
CA GLN A 176 -5.58 7.18 -4.46
C GLN A 176 -5.68 5.68 -4.18
N PHE A 177 -4.58 4.97 -4.31
CA PHE A 177 -4.52 3.54 -4.03
C PHE A 177 -4.38 3.29 -2.53
N GLY A 178 -5.14 2.30 -2.05
CA GLY A 178 -4.97 1.78 -0.70
C GLY A 178 -3.70 0.94 -0.61
N GLN A 179 -2.97 1.12 0.48
CA GLN A 179 -1.81 0.28 0.83
C GLN A 179 -2.05 -0.63 2.04
N TRP A 180 -3.29 -0.63 2.57
CA TRP A 180 -3.76 -1.58 3.58
C TRP A 180 -4.12 -2.94 2.99
N THR A 181 -4.06 -3.12 1.66
CA THR A 181 -4.03 -4.43 0.98
C THR A 181 -3.25 -4.34 -0.32
N ILE A 182 -2.25 -5.21 -0.50
CA ILE A 182 -1.39 -5.24 -1.70
C ILE A 182 -1.02 -6.69 -1.99
N ALA A 183 -1.08 -7.13 -3.25
CA ALA A 183 -0.49 -8.41 -3.65
C ALA A 183 0.64 -8.19 -4.65
N ALA A 184 1.78 -8.86 -4.47
CA ALA A 184 2.93 -8.66 -5.34
C ALA A 184 3.82 -9.90 -5.49
N ALA A 185 4.46 -10.01 -6.65
CA ALA A 185 5.59 -10.90 -6.85
C ALA A 185 6.82 -10.38 -6.08
N ALA A 186 7.65 -11.28 -5.57
CA ALA A 186 8.93 -10.92 -4.97
C ALA A 186 9.82 -10.15 -5.98
N GLY A 187 10.52 -9.13 -5.50
CA GLY A 187 11.39 -8.29 -6.32
C GLY A 187 10.66 -7.40 -7.33
N HIS A 188 9.35 -7.15 -7.16
CA HIS A 188 8.65 -6.20 -8.03
C HIS A 188 9.25 -4.79 -7.89
N PRO A 189 9.62 -4.12 -9.00
CA PRO A 189 10.47 -2.92 -8.98
C PRO A 189 9.85 -1.71 -8.26
N VAL A 190 8.53 -1.67 -8.10
CA VAL A 190 7.84 -0.64 -7.33
C VAL A 190 8.31 -0.62 -5.87
N PHE A 191 8.55 -1.77 -5.24
CA PHE A 191 8.88 -1.80 -3.80
C PHE A 191 10.27 -1.29 -3.50
N ARG A 192 11.28 -1.59 -4.33
CA ARG A 192 12.62 -0.98 -4.17
C ARG A 192 12.52 0.55 -4.28
N LYS A 193 11.79 1.05 -5.27
CA LYS A 193 11.56 2.50 -5.44
C LYS A 193 10.82 3.11 -4.24
N LEU A 194 9.85 2.40 -3.67
CA LEU A 194 9.11 2.83 -2.48
C LEU A 194 10.01 2.90 -1.26
N ILE A 195 10.84 1.88 -1.04
CA ILE A 195 11.83 1.86 0.05
C ILE A 195 12.77 3.05 -0.10
N ASP A 196 13.35 3.26 -1.28
CA ASP A 196 14.28 4.37 -1.53
C ASP A 196 13.62 5.74 -1.31
N ARG A 197 12.39 5.92 -1.80
CA ARG A 197 11.62 7.16 -1.65
C ARG A 197 11.17 7.41 -0.21
N ALA A 198 10.85 6.35 0.54
CA ALA A 198 10.50 6.44 1.94
C ALA A 198 11.72 6.85 2.80
N LEU A 199 12.87 6.20 2.59
CA LEU A 199 14.11 6.54 3.28
C LEU A 199 14.51 7.98 2.97
N GLN A 200 14.50 8.40 1.69
CA GLN A 200 14.82 9.78 1.33
C GLN A 200 13.87 10.79 1.98
N ALA A 201 12.56 10.53 2.01
CA ALA A 201 11.63 11.46 2.65
C ALA A 201 11.80 11.55 4.16
N ILE A 202 12.17 10.45 4.82
CA ILE A 202 12.52 10.48 6.25
C ILE A 202 13.77 11.34 6.44
N GLU A 203 14.82 11.13 5.64
CA GLU A 203 16.06 11.93 5.68
C GLU A 203 15.80 13.42 5.48
N ASP A 204 14.98 13.78 4.48
CA ASP A 204 14.62 15.17 4.21
C ASP A 204 13.89 15.80 5.42
N LEU A 205 13.06 15.04 6.12
CA LEU A 205 12.38 15.51 7.34
C LEU A 205 13.35 15.61 8.53
N LEU A 206 14.29 14.67 8.68
CA LEU A 206 15.35 14.76 9.70
C LEU A 206 16.19 16.02 9.53
N GLU A 207 16.61 16.31 8.29
CA GLU A 207 17.36 17.52 7.95
C GLU A 207 16.51 18.78 8.21
N ALA A 208 15.26 18.80 7.75
CA ALA A 208 14.37 19.95 7.92
C ALA A 208 14.06 20.27 9.40
N TYR A 209 14.03 19.25 10.25
CA TYR A 209 13.75 19.41 11.69
C TYR A 209 15.04 19.61 12.51
N GLU A 210 16.21 19.38 11.92
CA GLU A 210 17.51 19.39 12.59
C GLU A 210 17.57 18.41 13.78
N VAL A 211 17.00 17.21 13.62
CA VAL A 211 16.95 16.17 14.67
C VAL A 211 17.54 14.83 14.20
N PRO A 212 18.12 14.03 15.10
CA PRO A 212 18.48 12.66 14.79
C PRO A 212 17.23 11.75 14.74
N ILE A 213 17.38 10.54 14.18
CA ILE A 213 16.24 9.62 13.96
C ILE A 213 15.53 9.20 15.25
N GLU A 214 16.25 9.10 16.36
CA GLU A 214 15.70 8.74 17.68
C GLU A 214 14.70 9.79 18.18
N ASP A 215 14.96 11.07 17.89
CA ASP A 215 14.11 12.19 18.30
C ASP A 215 13.03 12.53 17.27
N PHE A 216 13.07 11.91 16.08
CA PHE A 216 12.15 12.20 15.00
C PHE A 216 10.70 11.83 15.34
N ARG A 217 9.80 12.81 15.18
CA ARG A 217 8.35 12.61 15.20
C ARG A 217 7.75 13.44 14.07
N PRO A 218 6.93 12.86 13.17
CA PRO A 218 6.26 13.65 12.14
C PRO A 218 5.35 14.70 12.81
N HIS A 219 5.35 15.92 12.30
CA HIS A 219 4.53 17.00 12.84
C HIS A 219 3.06 16.91 12.40
N SER A 220 2.75 16.08 11.39
CA SER A 220 1.43 16.03 10.77
C SER A 220 1.10 14.68 10.13
N HIS A 221 -0.19 14.43 9.94
CA HIS A 221 -0.66 13.27 9.18
C HIS A 221 -0.18 13.29 7.74
N ILE A 222 -0.15 14.48 7.10
CA ILE A 222 0.28 14.62 5.71
C ILE A 222 1.74 14.18 5.50
N GLU A 223 2.63 14.42 6.47
CA GLU A 223 4.01 13.95 6.39
C GLU A 223 4.09 12.42 6.44
N VAL A 224 3.26 11.76 7.26
CA VAL A 224 3.17 10.29 7.29
C VAL A 224 2.72 9.75 5.93
N VAL A 225 1.59 10.24 5.41
CA VAL A 225 1.02 9.71 4.18
C VAL A 225 1.84 10.03 2.93
N ASN A 226 2.63 11.11 2.94
CA ASN A 226 3.50 11.54 1.83
C ASN A 226 4.93 10.97 1.88
N SER A 227 5.39 10.52 3.05
CA SER A 227 6.71 9.91 3.20
C SER A 227 6.66 8.42 2.91
N THR A 228 5.86 7.71 3.69
CA THR A 228 5.77 6.24 3.69
C THR A 228 4.41 5.75 3.26
N GLY A 229 3.37 6.60 3.34
CA GLY A 229 2.00 6.16 3.19
C GLY A 229 1.40 6.22 1.78
N PRO A 230 0.05 6.30 1.67
CA PRO A 230 -0.67 6.05 0.43
C PRO A 230 -0.41 7.06 -0.70
N ILE A 231 0.04 8.28 -0.39
CA ILE A 231 0.44 9.26 -1.42
C ILE A 231 1.71 8.76 -2.12
N ALA A 232 2.77 8.45 -1.35
CA ALA A 232 4.01 7.93 -1.91
C ALA A 232 3.79 6.60 -2.67
N PHE A 233 2.93 5.73 -2.12
CA PHE A 233 2.51 4.50 -2.77
C PHE A 233 1.86 4.76 -4.13
N THR A 234 0.86 5.65 -4.15
CA THR A 234 0.11 5.98 -5.38
C THR A 234 1.01 6.57 -6.44
N GLU A 235 1.90 7.50 -6.09
CA GLU A 235 2.82 8.12 -7.04
C GLU A 235 3.72 7.10 -7.74
N LEU A 236 4.29 6.15 -6.99
CA LEU A 236 5.23 5.18 -7.55
C LEU A 236 4.57 4.03 -8.29
N VAL A 237 3.40 3.57 -7.84
CA VAL A 237 2.58 2.61 -8.61
C VAL A 237 2.14 3.27 -9.92
N PHE A 238 1.62 4.49 -9.86
CA PHE A 238 1.16 5.20 -11.05
C PHE A 238 2.31 5.47 -12.03
N LYS A 239 3.49 5.87 -11.53
CA LYS A 239 4.69 6.03 -12.36
C LYS A 239 5.14 4.73 -13.01
N HIS A 240 4.99 3.59 -12.34
CA HIS A 240 5.26 2.28 -12.92
C HIS A 240 4.28 1.95 -14.04
N MET A 241 2.97 2.16 -13.82
CA MET A 241 1.94 2.00 -14.86
C MET A 241 2.22 2.89 -16.08
N GLN A 242 2.63 4.14 -15.86
CA GLN A 242 3.01 5.08 -16.93
C GLN A 242 4.18 4.61 -17.79
N SER A 243 5.05 3.74 -17.28
CA SER A 243 6.15 3.19 -18.07
C SER A 243 5.68 2.19 -19.13
N PHE A 244 4.50 1.57 -18.92
CA PHE A 244 3.84 0.70 -19.88
C PHE A 244 2.81 1.45 -20.73
N ASP A 245 2.15 2.45 -20.15
CA ASP A 245 1.20 3.31 -20.85
C ASP A 245 1.52 4.81 -20.62
N PRO A 246 2.40 5.40 -21.44
CA PRO A 246 2.74 6.82 -21.34
C PRO A 246 1.57 7.77 -21.60
N ALA A 247 0.43 7.31 -22.11
CA ALA A 247 -0.77 8.13 -22.30
C ALA A 247 -1.53 8.35 -20.98
N LEU A 248 -1.27 7.53 -19.96
CA LEU A 248 -1.85 7.68 -18.63
C LEU A 248 -1.26 8.92 -17.92
N LYS A 249 -1.91 10.07 -18.02
CA LYS A 249 -1.36 11.35 -17.49
C LYS A 249 -1.77 11.70 -16.07
N ASP A 250 -2.96 11.27 -15.64
CA ASP A 250 -3.55 11.65 -14.36
C ASP A 250 -4.34 10.48 -13.78
N THR A 251 -4.26 10.29 -12.46
CA THR A 251 -5.03 9.28 -11.70
C THR A 251 -6.54 9.36 -11.94
N LYS A 252 -7.06 10.53 -12.36
CA LYS A 252 -8.45 10.72 -12.78
C LYS A 252 -8.88 9.77 -13.90
N ALA A 253 -7.95 9.27 -14.72
CA ALA A 253 -8.24 8.25 -15.74
C ALA A 253 -8.75 6.93 -15.14
N LEU A 254 -8.52 6.68 -13.85
CA LEU A 254 -8.98 5.50 -13.10
C LEU A 254 -10.30 5.74 -12.36
N SER A 255 -10.84 6.96 -12.41
CA SER A 255 -12.07 7.32 -11.68
C SER A 255 -13.28 6.64 -12.29
N THR A 256 -14.24 6.24 -11.46
CA THR A 256 -15.52 5.59 -11.83
C THR A 256 -15.40 4.24 -12.53
N MET A 257 -14.21 3.64 -12.53
CA MET A 257 -13.91 2.36 -13.16
C MET A 257 -14.86 1.26 -12.68
N LYS A 258 -15.45 0.53 -13.64
CA LYS A 258 -16.43 -0.55 -13.39
C LYS A 258 -15.88 -1.96 -13.62
N GLU A 259 -14.72 -2.06 -14.24
CA GLU A 259 -14.03 -3.33 -14.52
C GLU A 259 -12.53 -3.13 -14.23
N PRO A 260 -11.81 -4.15 -13.74
CA PRO A 260 -10.37 -4.06 -13.54
C PRO A 260 -9.63 -3.71 -14.83
N LEU A 261 -8.51 -2.99 -14.69
CA LEU A 261 -7.63 -2.61 -15.81
C LEU A 261 -6.22 -3.17 -15.60
N VAL A 262 -5.58 -3.59 -16.68
CA VAL A 262 -4.19 -4.04 -16.67
C VAL A 262 -3.28 -2.99 -17.31
N PHE A 263 -2.18 -2.68 -16.62
CA PHE A 263 -1.10 -1.81 -17.11
C PHE A 263 0.25 -2.55 -16.96
N GLY A 264 0.71 -3.17 -18.04
CA GLY A 264 1.89 -4.03 -17.99
C GLY A 264 1.67 -5.24 -17.08
N ASP A 265 2.43 -5.32 -16.00
CA ASP A 265 2.32 -6.37 -14.97
C ASP A 265 1.48 -5.97 -13.75
N THR A 266 0.78 -4.83 -13.81
CA THR A 266 -0.06 -4.31 -12.72
C THR A 266 -1.54 -4.47 -13.04
N LEU A 267 -2.28 -5.17 -12.18
CA LEU A 267 -3.74 -5.25 -12.18
C LEU A 267 -4.29 -4.19 -11.21
N VAL A 268 -5.09 -3.26 -11.73
CA VAL A 268 -5.80 -2.26 -10.94
C VAL A 268 -7.25 -2.69 -10.81
N LEU A 269 -7.69 -2.92 -9.57
CA LEU A 269 -9.05 -3.30 -9.23
C LEU A 269 -9.99 -2.10 -9.17
N THR A 270 -11.30 -2.36 -9.25
CA THR A 270 -12.33 -1.35 -9.01
C THR A 270 -12.30 -0.88 -7.55
N ILE A 271 -13.02 0.21 -7.23
CA ILE A 271 -13.16 0.67 -5.84
C ILE A 271 -13.70 -0.43 -4.92
N ASP A 272 -14.59 -1.30 -5.42
CA ASP A 272 -15.13 -2.42 -4.64
C ASP A 272 -14.14 -3.57 -4.48
N GLY A 273 -13.13 -3.67 -5.36
CA GLY A 273 -12.09 -4.70 -5.30
C GLY A 273 -11.48 -4.86 -3.93
N PHE A 274 -10.92 -3.78 -3.41
CA PHE A 274 -10.42 -3.74 -2.03
C PHE A 274 -11.30 -2.90 -1.11
N GLY A 275 -11.94 -1.86 -1.63
CA GLY A 275 -12.61 -0.82 -0.85
C GLY A 275 -14.11 -1.00 -0.66
N MET A 276 -14.63 -2.23 -0.76
CA MET A 276 -16.07 -2.49 -0.59
C MET A 276 -16.57 -2.06 0.79
N GLY A 277 -17.75 -1.43 0.83
CA GLY A 277 -18.42 -1.02 2.07
C GLY A 277 -18.08 0.39 2.53
N GLN A 278 -17.23 1.12 1.79
CA GLN A 278 -16.91 2.50 2.12
C GLN A 278 -18.12 3.42 1.90
N GLN A 279 -18.23 4.46 2.74
CA GLN A 279 -19.29 5.47 2.64
C GLN A 279 -19.01 6.53 1.56
N HIS A 280 -17.90 6.42 0.85
CA HIS A 280 -17.44 7.36 -0.17
C HIS A 280 -17.01 6.65 -1.46
N SER A 281 -16.56 7.44 -2.43
CA SER A 281 -15.92 6.95 -3.67
C SER A 281 -16.77 6.02 -4.52
N GLY A 282 -18.09 6.01 -4.28
CA GLY A 282 -19.05 5.21 -5.05
C GLY A 282 -18.94 3.70 -4.81
N SER A 283 -18.33 3.28 -3.70
CA SER A 283 -18.29 1.87 -3.31
C SER A 283 -19.69 1.33 -2.97
N THR A 284 -19.92 0.06 -3.28
CA THR A 284 -21.09 -0.69 -2.86
C THR A 284 -21.16 -0.75 -1.33
N ASN A 285 -22.26 -0.23 -0.76
CA ASN A 285 -22.49 -0.15 0.68
C ASN A 285 -23.96 -0.40 1.07
N ASP A 286 -24.73 -1.07 0.20
CA ASP A 286 -26.14 -1.41 0.39
C ASP A 286 -26.38 -2.74 1.12
N GLY A 287 -25.29 -3.37 1.61
CA GLY A 287 -25.31 -4.67 2.27
C GLY A 287 -25.15 -5.87 1.33
N THR A 288 -25.09 -5.64 0.01
CA THR A 288 -24.69 -6.66 -0.96
C THR A 288 -23.17 -6.75 -1.07
N ILE A 289 -22.66 -7.90 -1.53
CA ILE A 289 -21.25 -8.12 -1.80
C ILE A 289 -21.10 -8.35 -3.31
N PRO A 290 -20.54 -7.39 -4.07
CA PRO A 290 -20.24 -7.56 -5.49
C PRO A 290 -19.35 -8.79 -5.74
N LYS A 291 -19.44 -9.36 -6.94
CA LYS A 291 -18.64 -10.54 -7.31
C LYS A 291 -17.13 -10.23 -7.28
N ASP A 292 -16.78 -9.03 -7.70
CA ASP A 292 -15.42 -8.49 -7.78
C ASP A 292 -14.98 -7.80 -6.49
N ALA A 293 -15.77 -7.86 -5.41
CA ALA A 293 -15.34 -7.39 -4.09
C ALA A 293 -14.52 -8.48 -3.37
N PHE A 294 -13.22 -8.23 -3.19
CA PHE A 294 -12.29 -9.20 -2.62
C PHE A 294 -11.97 -8.93 -1.16
N VAL A 295 -11.90 -7.66 -0.77
CA VAL A 295 -11.60 -7.22 0.59
C VAL A 295 -12.59 -6.14 1.01
N SER A 296 -12.84 -6.06 2.31
CA SER A 296 -13.46 -4.89 2.94
C SER A 296 -12.62 -4.43 4.13
N HIS A 297 -12.53 -3.12 4.35
CA HIS A 297 -11.74 -2.54 5.43
C HIS A 297 -12.64 -1.98 6.53
N ASN A 298 -12.41 -2.36 7.80
CA ASN A 298 -13.25 -1.96 8.93
C ASN A 298 -12.84 -0.62 9.59
N PHE A 299 -11.72 -0.03 9.17
CA PHE A 299 -11.21 1.25 9.70
C PHE A 299 -11.10 1.26 11.24
N GLY A 300 -10.61 0.15 11.80
CA GLY A 300 -10.53 -0.08 13.25
C GLY A 300 -9.55 0.86 13.97
N GLY A 301 -8.74 1.62 13.24
CA GLY A 301 -7.97 2.74 13.77
C GLY A 301 -6.88 2.33 14.77
N THR A 302 -6.23 1.18 14.52
CA THR A 302 -5.10 0.67 15.34
C THR A 302 -3.93 1.66 15.39
N TRP A 303 -3.84 2.55 14.39
CA TRP A 303 -2.89 3.66 14.24
C TRP A 303 -2.96 4.71 15.36
N GLY A 304 -4.13 4.93 15.99
CA GLY A 304 -4.38 6.12 16.81
C GLY A 304 -4.38 5.93 18.34
N LYS A 305 -4.20 4.70 18.85
CA LYS A 305 -4.28 4.46 20.30
C LYS A 305 -2.97 4.69 21.06
N GLY A 306 -1.82 4.68 20.37
CA GLY A 306 -0.50 4.93 20.96
C GLY A 306 -0.07 6.40 20.99
N ASP A 307 -0.61 7.22 20.09
CA ASP A 307 -0.16 8.60 19.84
C ASP A 307 -1.16 9.67 20.35
N GLN A 308 -2.01 9.34 21.33
CA GLN A 308 -2.78 10.38 22.00
C GLN A 308 -1.85 11.31 22.78
N MET A 309 -1.50 12.43 22.15
CA MET A 309 -0.89 13.57 22.82
C MET A 309 -1.79 13.97 24.01
N ASP A 310 -1.25 13.79 25.22
CA ASP A 310 -1.86 14.26 26.45
C ASP A 310 -1.97 15.79 26.42
N HIS A 311 -3.17 16.28 26.08
CA HIS A 311 -3.55 17.69 26.23
C HIS A 311 -4.36 17.93 27.51
N SER A 312 -4.09 17.21 28.60
CA SER A 312 -4.66 17.51 29.92
C SER A 312 -3.76 18.42 30.76
N GLY A 313 -3.42 19.58 30.19
CA GLY A 313 -2.42 20.47 30.75
C GLY A 313 -2.77 21.95 30.84
N GLU A 314 -4.03 22.39 30.81
CA GLU A 314 -4.41 23.73 31.31
C GLU A 314 -5.93 23.94 31.34
N LYS A 315 -6.55 23.75 32.51
CA LYS A 315 -7.82 24.43 32.84
C LYS A 315 -7.60 25.31 34.05
N GLY A 316 -7.72 26.61 33.79
CA GLY A 316 -7.34 27.69 34.67
C GLY A 316 -7.98 27.66 36.05
N LYS A 317 -7.16 28.08 37.03
CA LYS A 317 -7.58 28.57 38.34
C LYS A 317 -8.59 29.71 38.17
N LYS A 318 -9.86 29.44 38.45
CA LYS A 318 -10.84 30.49 38.78
C LYS A 318 -10.38 31.18 40.07
N LYS A 319 -9.98 32.45 39.97
CA LYS A 319 -9.89 33.35 41.12
C LYS A 319 -11.29 33.76 41.53
N GLY A 320 -11.67 33.48 42.77
CA GLY A 320 -12.80 34.10 43.42
C GLY A 320 -12.49 35.53 43.83
N LYS A 321 -13.45 36.41 43.61
CA LYS A 321 -13.88 37.48 44.51
C LYS A 321 -15.25 37.95 44.06
#